data_AF-A0A3A4PRD1-F1
#
_entry.id   AF-A0A3A4PRD1-F1
#
_cell.length_a   1.000
_cell.length_b   1.000
_cell.length_c   1.000
_cell.angle_alpha   90.00
_cell.angle_beta   90.00
_cell.angle_gamma   90.00
#
_symmetry.space_group_name_H-M   'P 1'
#
loop_
_entity.id
_entity.type
_entity.pdbx_description
1 polymer ?
#
loop_
_entity_poly.entity_id
_entity_poly.type
_entity_poly.pdbx_seq_one_letter_code
_entity_poly.pdbx_strand_id
1 'polypeptide(L)'
;MRVVRQGAVVLAALAFPLIASAQWEENFDSYSDGDCLLDRGLGGWEGFCGRLRDMCVTSAERISRPNGLRTGFGSIVQPIDLGGEKKFRLAVWLKIPNKEEHQDLFIRGYNEYDADACTATRTIDAVFSFEGKVRDGIRRFEDVDIQYGDWKELRVDVDIQANTLNMFYDGRKVSEGVYNVFGGPDDLVAFHMSASSDSFIDDISLTVPPTCRYENTKVKKKKCRVSKCPAKVEGCETTNDAICGSVEDCKKKITRKLPCNDPEEKGKCLAKFVRCDCSN
;
A
#
# COMPACT_ATOMS: atom_id res chain seq x y z
N MET A 1 -52.27 -0.85 -44.40
CA MET A 1 -50.94 -1.48 -44.24
C MET A 1 -49.92 -0.42 -43.84
N ARG A 2 -49.39 -0.46 -42.61
CA ARG A 2 -48.30 0.41 -42.17
C ARG A 2 -47.06 -0.47 -41.96
N VAL A 3 -46.02 -0.20 -42.74
CA VAL A 3 -44.71 -0.86 -42.63
C VAL A 3 -43.90 -0.11 -41.58
N VAL A 4 -43.59 -0.76 -40.46
CA VAL A 4 -42.71 -0.22 -39.42
C VAL A 4 -41.29 -0.72 -39.69
N ARG A 5 -40.37 0.18 -40.02
CA ARG A 5 -38.94 -0.11 -40.16
C ARG A 5 -38.28 -0.04 -38.78
N GLN A 6 -37.75 -1.17 -38.30
CA GLN A 6 -36.88 -1.22 -37.13
C GLN A 6 -35.45 -0.85 -37.54
N GLY A 7 -34.93 0.24 -36.97
CA GLY A 7 -33.52 0.59 -37.08
C GLY A 7 -32.73 -0.06 -35.95
N ALA A 8 -31.72 -0.87 -36.30
CA ALA A 8 -30.78 -1.43 -35.34
C ALA A 8 -29.75 -0.36 -34.93
N VAL A 9 -29.65 -0.07 -33.63
CA VAL A 9 -28.59 0.76 -33.06
C VAL A 9 -27.44 -0.17 -32.64
N VAL A 10 -26.28 -0.02 -33.28
CA VAL A 10 -25.05 -0.72 -32.89
C VAL A 10 -24.36 0.13 -31.82
N LEU A 11 -24.37 -0.33 -30.58
CA LEU A 11 -23.60 0.25 -29.48
C LEU A 11 -22.15 -0.26 -29.56
N ALA A 12 -21.22 0.57 -29.99
CA ALA A 12 -19.79 0.27 -29.91
C ALA A 12 -19.32 0.49 -28.46
N ALA A 13 -19.10 -0.59 -27.70
CA ALA A 13 -18.51 -0.53 -26.38
C ALA A 13 -17.00 -0.26 -26.49
N LEU A 14 -16.57 0.95 -26.11
CA LEU A 14 -15.17 1.29 -25.91
C LEU A 14 -14.65 0.55 -24.67
N ALA A 15 -13.92 -0.55 -24.87
CA ALA A 15 -13.18 -1.21 -23.82
C ALA A 15 -11.93 -0.36 -23.51
N PHE A 16 -11.97 0.38 -22.39
CA PHE A 16 -10.75 0.98 -21.83
C PHE A 16 -9.91 -0.15 -21.25
N PRO A 17 -8.61 -0.28 -21.58
CA PRO A 17 -7.73 -1.20 -20.90
C PRO A 17 -7.66 -0.76 -19.43
N LEU A 18 -8.23 -1.57 -18.55
CA LEU A 18 -7.96 -1.46 -17.11
C LEU A 18 -6.48 -1.79 -16.95
N ILE A 19 -5.68 -0.79 -16.58
CA ILE A 19 -4.30 -1.01 -16.15
C ILE A 19 -4.44 -1.83 -14.87
N ALA A 20 -4.10 -3.12 -14.94
CA ALA A 20 -4.02 -3.97 -13.76
C ALA A 20 -2.79 -3.53 -12.96
N SER A 21 -2.97 -2.56 -12.05
CA SER A 21 -1.99 -2.30 -11.00
C SER A 21 -1.89 -3.55 -10.13
N ALA A 22 -0.68 -3.90 -9.67
CA ALA A 22 -0.51 -5.01 -8.73
C ALA A 22 -1.36 -4.76 -7.47
N GLN A 23 -2.43 -5.52 -7.37
CA GLN A 23 -3.39 -5.51 -6.28
C GLN A 23 -3.58 -6.95 -5.88
N TRP A 24 -3.08 -7.29 -4.70
CA TRP A 24 -3.40 -8.55 -4.05
C TRP A 24 -4.15 -8.23 -2.76
N GLU A 25 -5.23 -8.96 -2.51
CA GLU A 25 -6.04 -8.81 -1.31
C GLU A 25 -6.48 -10.18 -0.80
N GLU A 26 -6.63 -10.29 0.51
CA GLU A 26 -7.15 -11.46 1.20
C GLU A 26 -7.98 -10.99 2.40
N ASN A 27 -9.28 -11.26 2.33
CA ASN A 27 -10.24 -10.98 3.39
C ASN A 27 -10.88 -12.26 3.96
N PHE A 28 -10.39 -13.44 3.54
CA PHE A 28 -10.80 -14.77 4.00
C PHE A 28 -12.29 -15.13 3.78
N ASP A 29 -13.06 -14.25 3.13
CA ASP A 29 -14.49 -14.41 2.88
C ASP A 29 -14.80 -15.47 1.82
N SER A 30 -13.79 -15.85 1.02
CA SER A 30 -13.91 -16.91 0.01
C SER A 30 -13.84 -18.33 0.60
N TYR A 31 -13.43 -18.48 1.86
CA TYR A 31 -13.30 -19.76 2.55
C TYR A 31 -14.47 -20.02 3.51
N SER A 32 -14.63 -21.27 3.95
CA SER A 32 -15.62 -21.62 4.97
C SER A 32 -15.05 -21.44 6.38
N ASP A 33 -15.92 -21.15 7.35
CA ASP A 33 -15.55 -21.17 8.76
C ASP A 33 -14.96 -22.54 9.15
N GLY A 34 -13.80 -22.54 9.80
CA GLY A 34 -13.06 -23.74 10.17
C GLY A 34 -12.17 -24.34 9.06
N ASP A 35 -12.15 -23.79 7.84
CA ASP A 35 -11.14 -24.18 6.85
C ASP A 35 -9.75 -23.74 7.33
N CYS A 36 -8.81 -24.68 7.34
CA CYS A 36 -7.40 -24.40 7.60
C CYS A 36 -6.65 -24.30 6.26
N LEU A 37 -5.85 -23.24 6.10
CA LEU A 37 -5.35 -22.80 4.79
C LEU A 37 -4.36 -23.80 4.17
N LEU A 38 -3.52 -24.46 4.99
CA LEU A 38 -2.54 -25.42 4.52
C LEU A 38 -3.12 -26.80 4.25
N ASP A 39 -4.11 -27.25 5.05
CA ASP A 39 -4.70 -28.59 4.95
C ASP A 39 -5.24 -28.92 3.55
N ARG A 40 -5.64 -27.89 2.78
CA ARG A 40 -6.15 -28.02 1.41
C ARG A 40 -5.41 -27.15 0.39
N GLY A 41 -4.32 -26.48 0.78
CA GLY A 41 -3.62 -25.53 -0.09
C GLY A 41 -4.54 -24.42 -0.60
N LEU A 42 -5.37 -23.85 0.28
CA LEU A 42 -6.35 -22.83 -0.07
C LEU A 42 -5.64 -21.51 -0.36
N GLY A 43 -6.14 -20.76 -1.35
CA GLY A 43 -5.67 -19.40 -1.62
C GLY A 43 -4.23 -19.25 -2.13
N GLY A 44 -3.54 -20.36 -2.39
CA GLY A 44 -2.10 -20.35 -2.67
C GLY A 44 -1.21 -20.30 -1.42
N TRP A 45 -1.80 -20.33 -0.22
CA TRP A 45 -1.06 -20.34 1.03
C TRP A 45 -0.26 -21.63 1.20
N GLU A 46 0.97 -21.50 1.69
CA GLU A 46 1.88 -22.60 1.93
C GLU A 46 2.53 -22.54 3.32
N GLY A 47 3.08 -23.67 3.77
CA GLY A 47 3.79 -23.73 5.04
C GLY A 47 5.19 -23.14 4.93
N PHE A 48 5.63 -22.38 5.95
CA PHE A 48 7.00 -21.86 5.97
C PHE A 48 8.02 -23.00 5.93
N CYS A 49 8.93 -22.98 4.95
CA CYS A 49 9.86 -24.08 4.67
C CYS A 49 9.19 -25.46 4.49
N GLY A 50 8.00 -25.49 3.88
CA GLY A 50 7.22 -26.72 3.69
C GLY A 50 6.65 -27.33 4.97
N ARG A 51 6.74 -26.63 6.12
CA ARG A 51 6.23 -27.14 7.40
C ARG A 51 4.76 -26.80 7.58
N LEU A 52 3.94 -27.81 7.82
CA LEU A 52 2.51 -27.64 8.08
C LEU A 52 2.30 -27.11 9.51
N ARG A 53 2.17 -25.78 9.62
CA ARG A 53 1.70 -25.08 10.82
C ARG A 53 0.57 -24.15 10.40
N ASP A 54 -0.64 -24.65 10.50
CA ASP A 54 -1.78 -24.02 9.85
C ASP A 54 -2.37 -22.85 10.65
N MET A 55 -3.12 -22.00 9.96
CA MET A 55 -4.00 -20.99 10.51
C MET A 55 -5.39 -21.23 9.91
N CYS A 56 -6.43 -21.10 10.73
CA CYS A 56 -7.78 -21.49 10.31
C CYS A 56 -8.71 -20.30 10.26
N VAL A 57 -9.52 -20.27 9.22
CA VAL A 57 -10.56 -19.28 8.98
C VAL A 57 -11.59 -19.37 10.10
N THR A 58 -12.05 -18.21 10.58
CA THR A 58 -13.06 -18.14 11.63
C THR A 58 -14.13 -17.09 11.33
N SER A 59 -15.37 -17.43 11.64
CA SER A 59 -16.50 -16.50 11.65
C SER A 59 -16.69 -15.78 12.99
N ALA A 60 -15.91 -16.14 14.02
CA ALA A 60 -16.05 -15.60 15.37
C ALA A 60 -15.50 -14.17 15.49
N GLU A 61 -14.38 -13.89 14.84
CA GLU A 61 -13.65 -12.62 14.90
C GLU A 61 -13.21 -12.22 13.50
N ARG A 62 -13.59 -11.01 13.08
CA ARG A 62 -13.37 -10.48 11.72
C ARG A 62 -13.61 -8.98 11.67
N ILE A 63 -13.01 -8.32 10.69
CA ILE A 63 -13.28 -6.93 10.34
C ILE A 63 -14.26 -6.84 9.16
N SER A 64 -14.04 -7.63 8.10
CA SER A 64 -14.97 -7.78 6.99
C SER A 64 -15.85 -9.03 7.22
N ARG A 65 -16.81 -9.30 6.33
CA ARG A 65 -17.81 -10.36 6.55
C ARG A 65 -17.92 -11.23 5.30
N PRO A 66 -18.02 -12.57 5.44
CA PRO A 66 -18.32 -13.30 6.68
C PRO A 66 -17.19 -13.75 7.60
N ASN A 67 -15.91 -13.71 7.24
CA ASN A 67 -14.85 -14.41 7.98
C ASN A 67 -13.59 -13.56 8.21
N GLY A 68 -12.71 -14.04 9.09
CA GLY A 68 -11.33 -13.61 9.23
C GLY A 68 -10.44 -14.84 9.47
N LEU A 69 -9.17 -14.64 9.85
CA LEU A 69 -8.21 -15.70 10.12
C LEU A 69 -7.85 -15.75 11.61
N ARG A 70 -7.89 -16.94 12.22
CA ARG A 70 -7.34 -17.20 13.56
C ARG A 70 -5.94 -17.81 13.44
N THR A 71 -4.95 -17.19 14.06
CA THR A 71 -3.53 -17.57 13.87
C THR A 71 -3.09 -18.81 14.63
N GLY A 72 -3.59 -19.04 15.86
CA GLY A 72 -3.11 -20.12 16.73
C GLY A 72 -1.58 -20.25 16.80
N PHE A 73 -1.07 -21.47 16.65
CA PHE A 73 0.36 -21.77 16.54
C PHE A 73 0.81 -21.93 15.08
N GLY A 74 0.26 -21.11 14.19
CA GLY A 74 0.48 -21.18 12.75
C GLY A 74 1.75 -20.51 12.24
N SER A 75 2.18 -20.89 11.04
CA SER A 75 3.25 -20.27 10.29
C SER A 75 3.04 -20.51 8.79
N ILE A 76 2.41 -19.54 8.13
CA ILE A 76 1.98 -19.62 6.73
C ILE A 76 2.63 -18.53 5.88
N VAL A 77 2.88 -18.85 4.62
CA VAL A 77 3.49 -17.98 3.62
C VAL A 77 2.53 -17.84 2.45
N GLN A 78 2.43 -16.64 1.90
CA GLN A 78 1.79 -16.38 0.63
C GLN A 78 2.84 -15.89 -0.36
N PRO A 79 3.07 -16.59 -1.48
CA PRO A 79 3.85 -16.07 -2.59
C PRO A 79 3.20 -14.80 -3.15
N ILE A 80 4.02 -13.77 -3.41
CA ILE A 80 3.56 -12.48 -3.92
C ILE A 80 4.27 -12.19 -5.24
N ASP A 81 3.52 -11.64 -6.19
CA ASP A 81 4.05 -11.04 -7.41
C ASP A 81 3.63 -9.58 -7.47
N LEU A 82 4.60 -8.66 -7.44
CA LEU A 82 4.37 -7.23 -7.55
C LEU A 82 4.07 -6.78 -8.99
N GLY A 83 4.08 -7.66 -9.98
CA GLY A 83 3.85 -7.29 -11.39
C GLY A 83 4.85 -6.27 -11.92
N GLY A 84 6.04 -6.19 -11.32
CA GLY A 84 7.09 -5.21 -11.63
C GLY A 84 6.95 -3.86 -10.91
N GLU A 85 5.91 -3.67 -10.08
CA GLU A 85 5.73 -2.44 -9.30
C GLU A 85 6.87 -2.21 -8.31
N LYS A 86 7.30 -0.96 -8.18
CA LYS A 86 8.40 -0.56 -7.28
C LYS A 86 7.96 0.23 -6.07
N LYS A 87 6.66 0.51 -5.96
CA LYS A 87 6.05 1.12 -4.78
C LYS A 87 4.82 0.34 -4.42
N PHE A 88 4.71 -0.01 -3.15
CA PHE A 88 3.54 -0.70 -2.65
C PHE A 88 3.27 -0.34 -1.19
N ARG A 89 2.02 -0.55 -0.80
CA ARG A 89 1.54 -0.52 0.57
C ARG A 89 1.03 -1.90 0.92
N LEU A 90 1.64 -2.49 1.94
CA LEU A 90 1.07 -3.60 2.66
C LEU A 90 0.20 -3.05 3.80
N ALA A 91 -1.04 -3.48 3.90
CA ALA A 91 -1.91 -3.25 5.04
C ALA A 91 -2.44 -4.60 5.56
N VAL A 92 -2.43 -4.76 6.89
CA VAL A 92 -2.92 -5.95 7.58
C VAL A 92 -3.75 -5.48 8.77
N TRP A 93 -5.02 -5.86 8.84
CA TRP A 93 -5.81 -5.66 10.04
C TRP A 93 -5.59 -6.83 10.98
N LEU A 94 -5.30 -6.52 12.24
CA LEU A 94 -5.07 -7.52 13.27
C LEU A 94 -5.73 -7.14 14.58
N LYS A 95 -6.17 -8.15 15.32
CA LYS A 95 -6.68 -8.04 16.69
C LYS A 95 -5.95 -9.03 17.59
N ILE A 96 -5.33 -8.49 18.63
CA ILE A 96 -4.65 -9.28 19.67
C ILE A 96 -5.57 -9.26 20.90
N PRO A 97 -6.14 -10.41 21.34
CA PRO A 97 -7.29 -10.40 22.25
C PRO A 97 -7.01 -9.81 23.63
N ASN A 98 -5.94 -10.24 24.27
CA ASN A 98 -5.55 -9.83 25.62
C ASN A 98 -4.03 -9.98 25.80
N LYS A 99 -3.50 -9.41 26.88
CA LYS A 99 -2.06 -9.39 27.15
C LYS A 99 -1.57 -10.71 27.76
N GLU A 100 -2.40 -11.34 28.57
CA GLU A 100 -2.07 -12.50 29.38
C GLU A 100 -1.84 -13.77 28.54
N GLU A 101 -2.52 -13.87 27.40
CA GLU A 101 -2.42 -14.97 26.44
C GLU A 101 -1.53 -14.62 25.23
N HIS A 102 -1.05 -13.37 25.15
CA HIS A 102 -0.26 -12.89 24.03
C HIS A 102 1.14 -13.50 24.03
N GLN A 103 1.47 -14.17 22.94
CA GLN A 103 2.83 -14.51 22.58
C GLN A 103 3.21 -13.88 21.24
N ASP A 104 4.45 -14.09 20.80
CA ASP A 104 4.98 -13.38 19.64
C ASP A 104 4.15 -13.65 18.37
N LEU A 105 3.67 -12.57 17.73
CA LEU A 105 3.14 -12.55 16.37
C LEU A 105 4.14 -11.84 15.47
N PHE A 106 4.40 -12.42 14.30
CA PHE A 106 5.31 -11.89 13.30
C PHE A 106 4.59 -11.73 11.98
N ILE A 107 4.71 -10.55 11.40
CA ILE A 107 4.27 -10.23 10.04
C ILE A 107 5.50 -9.83 9.24
N ARG A 108 5.85 -10.63 8.23
CA ARG A 108 7.12 -10.55 7.51
C ARG A 108 6.92 -10.46 6.01
N GLY A 109 7.90 -9.84 5.37
CA GLY A 109 8.02 -9.79 3.92
C GLY A 109 9.42 -10.21 3.52
N TYR A 110 9.51 -10.97 2.42
CA TYR A 110 10.76 -11.50 1.91
C TYR A 110 11.00 -11.05 0.47
N ASN A 111 12.24 -10.66 0.15
CA ASN A 111 12.67 -10.40 -1.23
C ASN A 111 13.33 -11.61 -1.89
N GLU A 112 13.63 -12.65 -1.11
CA GLU A 112 14.00 -13.98 -1.56
C GLU A 112 13.30 -14.99 -0.67
N TYR A 113 12.67 -16.01 -1.25
CA TYR A 113 12.07 -17.10 -0.50
C TYR A 113 12.10 -18.37 -1.35
N ASP A 114 12.62 -19.45 -0.76
CA ASP A 114 12.61 -20.80 -1.32
C ASP A 114 12.15 -21.78 -0.23
N ALA A 115 10.96 -22.33 -0.41
CA ALA A 115 10.35 -23.25 0.54
C ALA A 115 11.12 -24.57 0.68
N ASP A 116 11.68 -25.09 -0.42
CA ASP A 116 12.37 -26.39 -0.46
C ASP A 116 13.78 -26.28 0.16
N ALA A 117 14.50 -25.21 -0.16
CA ALA A 117 15.81 -24.93 0.42
C ALA A 117 15.72 -24.36 1.84
N CYS A 118 14.53 -23.96 2.29
CA CYS A 118 14.28 -23.25 3.54
C CYS A 118 15.17 -22.01 3.69
N THR A 119 15.25 -21.21 2.63
CA THR A 119 16.00 -19.96 2.60
C THR A 119 15.03 -18.79 2.47
N ALA A 120 15.32 -17.69 3.16
CA ALA A 120 14.50 -16.48 3.11
C ALA A 120 15.32 -15.25 3.49
N THR A 121 15.20 -14.17 2.72
CA THR A 121 15.85 -12.89 3.00
C THR A 121 14.78 -11.87 3.36
N ARG A 122 14.81 -11.39 4.62
CA ARG A 122 13.77 -10.50 5.18
C ARG A 122 13.97 -9.06 4.75
N THR A 123 12.88 -8.39 4.37
CA THR A 123 12.85 -6.94 4.15
C THR A 123 11.83 -6.23 5.05
N ILE A 124 10.78 -6.94 5.49
CA ILE A 124 9.79 -6.48 6.46
C ILE A 124 9.79 -7.45 7.64
N ASP A 125 9.82 -6.96 8.88
CA ASP A 125 9.75 -7.80 10.09
C ASP A 125 9.02 -7.07 11.21
N ALA A 126 7.68 -7.00 11.15
CA ALA A 126 6.88 -6.46 12.24
C ALA A 126 6.72 -7.52 13.33
N VAL A 127 7.16 -7.20 14.54
CA VAL A 127 7.18 -8.09 15.70
C VAL A 127 6.23 -7.54 16.77
N PHE A 128 5.21 -8.30 17.12
CA PHE A 128 4.28 -8.05 18.21
C PHE A 128 4.69 -8.92 19.40
N SER A 129 5.52 -8.38 20.29
CA SER A 129 6.16 -9.19 21.34
C SER A 129 5.28 -9.41 22.57
N PHE A 130 5.58 -10.47 23.33
CA PHE A 130 4.99 -10.74 24.66
C PHE A 130 5.13 -9.57 25.66
N GLU A 131 6.07 -8.65 25.43
CA GLU A 131 6.29 -7.46 26.25
C GLU A 131 5.19 -6.40 26.05
N GLY A 132 4.27 -6.62 25.11
CA GLY A 132 3.19 -5.70 24.76
C GLY A 132 3.63 -4.59 23.82
N LYS A 133 4.63 -4.86 22.97
CA LYS A 133 5.22 -3.89 22.05
C LYS A 133 5.14 -4.36 20.60
N VAL A 134 4.92 -3.41 19.70
CA VAL A 134 5.13 -3.53 18.26
C VAL A 134 6.46 -2.89 17.92
N ARG A 135 7.32 -3.63 17.23
CA ARG A 135 8.65 -3.17 16.78
C ARG A 135 9.00 -3.70 15.40
N ASP A 136 9.92 -3.02 14.73
CA ASP A 136 10.57 -3.54 13.53
C ASP A 136 11.81 -4.34 13.95
N GLY A 137 11.85 -5.63 13.57
CA GLY A 137 12.92 -6.57 13.90
C GLY A 137 14.22 -6.35 13.11
N ILE A 138 14.21 -5.46 12.10
CA ILE A 138 15.35 -5.12 11.26
C ILE A 138 15.86 -3.72 11.59
N ARG A 139 14.94 -2.75 11.69
CA ARG A 139 15.26 -1.32 11.88
C ARG A 139 14.86 -0.89 13.27
N ARG A 140 15.72 -0.13 13.96
CA ARG A 140 15.41 0.40 15.27
C ARG A 140 14.92 1.85 15.17
N PHE A 141 13.73 2.13 15.70
CA PHE A 141 13.20 3.49 15.79
C PHE A 141 12.40 3.70 17.08
N GLU A 142 11.14 3.23 17.15
CA GLU A 142 10.26 3.39 18.31
C GLU A 142 9.44 2.12 18.57
N ASP A 143 9.39 1.70 19.84
CA ASP A 143 8.46 0.65 20.26
C ASP A 143 7.08 1.26 20.51
N VAL A 144 6.05 0.75 19.84
CA VAL A 144 4.66 1.20 20.03
C VAL A 144 3.93 0.19 20.91
N ASP A 145 3.14 0.66 21.89
CA ASP A 145 2.31 -0.24 22.71
C ASP A 145 1.26 -0.96 21.86
N ILE A 146 1.11 -2.27 22.08
CA ILE A 146 0.02 -3.05 21.51
C ILE A 146 -1.30 -2.55 22.11
N GLN A 147 -2.29 -2.30 21.25
CA GLN A 147 -3.65 -2.02 21.67
C GLN A 147 -4.45 -3.32 21.60
N TYR A 148 -4.68 -3.93 22.77
CA TYR A 148 -5.38 -5.21 22.90
C TYR A 148 -6.90 -5.06 22.76
N GLY A 149 -7.55 -6.14 22.31
CA GLY A 149 -9.01 -6.27 22.25
C GLY A 149 -9.67 -5.60 21.03
N ASP A 150 -8.98 -4.69 20.37
CA ASP A 150 -9.47 -3.95 19.20
C ASP A 150 -8.74 -4.36 17.91
N TRP A 151 -9.41 -4.16 16.77
CA TRP A 151 -8.79 -4.27 15.45
C TRP A 151 -7.92 -3.05 15.17
N LYS A 152 -6.70 -3.30 14.72
CA LYS A 152 -5.69 -2.29 14.46
C LYS A 152 -4.98 -2.58 13.15
N GLU A 153 -4.71 -1.54 12.38
CA GLU A 153 -3.98 -1.65 11.13
C GLU A 153 -2.46 -1.66 11.41
N LEU A 154 -1.77 -2.68 10.89
CA LEU A 154 -0.35 -2.60 10.55
C LEU A 154 -0.24 -2.15 9.10
N ARG A 155 0.47 -1.05 8.86
CA ARG A 155 0.72 -0.52 7.51
C ARG A 155 2.21 -0.42 7.25
N VAL A 156 2.65 -0.89 6.08
CA VAL A 156 4.03 -0.76 5.62
C VAL A 156 4.02 -0.13 4.23
N ASP A 157 4.59 1.08 4.14
CA ASP A 157 4.77 1.81 2.90
C ASP A 157 6.19 1.58 2.39
N VAL A 158 6.34 1.03 1.18
CA VAL A 158 7.64 0.69 0.58
C VAL A 158 7.83 1.39 -0.75
N ASP A 159 9.03 1.91 -0.95
CA ASP A 159 9.55 2.37 -2.24
C ASP A 159 10.87 1.63 -2.51
N ILE A 160 10.79 0.56 -3.29
CA ILE A 160 11.92 -0.31 -3.64
C ILE A 160 12.99 0.51 -4.39
N GLN A 161 12.58 1.37 -5.33
CA GLN A 161 13.51 2.15 -6.14
C GLN A 161 14.29 3.18 -5.30
N ALA A 162 13.63 3.82 -4.34
CA ALA A 162 14.29 4.68 -3.36
C ALA A 162 14.97 3.90 -2.23
N ASN A 163 14.77 2.58 -2.18
CA ASN A 163 15.20 1.68 -1.10
C ASN A 163 14.72 2.16 0.29
N THR A 164 13.46 2.57 0.40
CA THR A 164 12.87 3.08 1.66
C THR A 164 11.66 2.29 2.12
N LEU A 165 11.48 2.25 3.44
CA LEU A 165 10.33 1.65 4.12
C LEU A 165 9.88 2.55 5.27
N ASN A 166 8.56 2.66 5.46
CA ASN A 166 7.94 3.24 6.65
C ASN A 166 6.91 2.26 7.21
N MET A 167 7.01 1.93 8.50
CA MET A 167 6.07 1.06 9.20
C MET A 167 5.23 1.87 10.19
N PHE A 168 3.93 1.58 10.23
CA PHE A 168 2.98 2.20 11.13
C PHE A 168 2.09 1.14 11.77
N TYR A 169 1.70 1.38 13.02
CA TYR A 169 0.69 0.59 13.73
C TYR A 169 -0.34 1.55 14.33
N ASP A 170 -1.61 1.36 13.97
CA ASP A 170 -2.73 2.24 14.34
C ASP A 170 -2.43 3.73 14.05
N GLY A 171 -1.82 3.99 12.88
CA GLY A 171 -1.41 5.31 12.43
C GLY A 171 -0.16 5.89 13.13
N ARG A 172 0.37 5.25 14.17
CA ARG A 172 1.62 5.65 14.83
C ARG A 172 2.82 5.05 14.10
N LYS A 173 3.85 5.85 13.82
CA LYS A 173 5.07 5.36 13.17
C LYS A 173 5.81 4.42 14.14
N VAL A 174 6.10 3.21 13.66
CA VAL A 174 6.92 2.20 14.36
C VAL A 174 8.37 2.32 13.89
N SER A 175 8.60 2.39 12.57
CA SER A 175 9.94 2.50 12.00
C SER A 175 9.96 3.24 10.67
N GLU A 176 11.15 3.73 10.32
CA GLU A 176 11.51 4.19 8.99
C GLU A 176 12.95 3.76 8.68
N GLY A 177 13.28 3.55 7.41
CA GLY A 177 14.66 3.31 7.01
C GLY A 177 14.80 2.59 5.67
N VAL A 178 15.93 1.89 5.52
CA VAL A 178 16.34 1.20 4.30
C VAL A 178 15.48 -0.05 4.09
N TYR A 179 14.86 -0.25 2.93
CA TYR A 179 14.05 -1.44 2.65
C TYR A 179 14.90 -2.72 2.62
N ASN A 180 15.92 -2.74 1.77
CA ASN A 180 16.75 -3.91 1.52
C ASN A 180 18.04 -3.87 2.35
N VAL A 181 17.93 -4.12 3.66
CA VAL A 181 19.08 -4.06 4.61
C VAL A 181 20.06 -5.22 4.41
N PHE A 182 19.54 -6.42 4.10
CA PHE A 182 20.36 -7.63 4.00
C PHE A 182 20.79 -7.98 2.57
N GLY A 183 20.39 -7.17 1.57
CA GLY A 183 20.67 -7.42 0.16
C GLY A 183 19.68 -8.41 -0.48
N GLY A 184 20.00 -8.85 -1.68
CA GLY A 184 19.10 -9.64 -2.53
C GLY A 184 18.36 -8.78 -3.57
N PRO A 185 17.42 -9.35 -4.33
CA PRO A 185 16.63 -8.68 -5.35
C PRO A 185 15.84 -7.48 -4.82
N ASP A 186 15.61 -6.54 -5.73
CA ASP A 186 14.74 -5.38 -5.55
C ASP A 186 13.28 -5.77 -5.83
N ASP A 187 12.74 -6.63 -4.97
CA ASP A 187 11.40 -7.22 -5.10
C ASP A 187 10.78 -7.61 -3.74
N LEU A 188 9.48 -7.93 -3.72
CA LEU A 188 8.81 -8.64 -2.63
C LEU A 188 8.18 -9.91 -3.21
N VAL A 189 8.72 -11.06 -2.84
CA VAL A 189 8.34 -12.35 -3.43
C VAL A 189 7.47 -13.21 -2.52
N ALA A 190 7.44 -12.90 -1.23
CA ALA A 190 6.61 -13.63 -0.27
C ALA A 190 6.22 -12.76 0.93
N PHE A 191 5.04 -13.05 1.45
CA PHE A 191 4.49 -12.53 2.69
C PHE A 191 4.33 -13.66 3.70
N HIS A 192 4.77 -13.48 4.95
CA HIS A 192 4.77 -14.53 5.97
C HIS A 192 4.13 -14.06 7.26
N MET A 193 3.30 -14.94 7.82
CA MET A 193 2.69 -14.75 9.13
C MET A 193 3.04 -15.93 10.01
N SER A 194 3.45 -15.67 11.25
CA SER A 194 3.62 -16.72 12.26
C SER A 194 3.21 -16.22 13.63
N ALA A 195 2.56 -17.05 14.41
CA ALA A 195 2.14 -16.74 15.76
C ALA A 195 2.37 -17.94 16.68
N SER A 196 2.47 -17.68 17.99
CA SER A 196 2.47 -18.72 19.02
C SER A 196 1.31 -18.59 20.01
N SER A 197 0.28 -17.84 19.64
CA SER A 197 -0.99 -17.73 20.37
C SER A 197 -2.09 -17.29 19.41
N ASP A 198 -3.34 -17.34 19.88
CA ASP A 198 -4.46 -16.82 19.12
C ASP A 198 -4.36 -15.30 18.96
N SER A 199 -4.33 -14.86 17.71
CA SER A 199 -4.61 -13.52 17.24
C SER A 199 -5.53 -13.65 16.03
N PHE A 200 -6.16 -12.55 15.66
CA PHE A 200 -7.05 -12.51 14.51
C PHE A 200 -6.49 -11.58 13.46
N ILE A 201 -6.55 -12.01 12.20
CA ILE A 201 -6.07 -11.25 11.06
C ILE A 201 -7.18 -11.18 10.03
N ASP A 202 -7.31 -10.05 9.36
CA ASP A 202 -8.30 -9.86 8.32
C ASP A 202 -7.86 -8.73 7.36
N ASP A 203 -8.55 -8.59 6.23
CA ASP A 203 -8.38 -7.53 5.23
C ASP A 203 -6.90 -7.21 4.93
N ILE A 204 -6.15 -8.24 4.52
CA ILE A 204 -4.79 -8.07 4.05
C ILE A 204 -4.84 -7.48 2.65
N SER A 205 -4.04 -6.45 2.39
CA SER A 205 -3.92 -5.91 1.06
C SER A 205 -2.49 -5.49 0.75
N LEU A 206 -2.13 -5.71 -0.51
CA LEU A 206 -0.94 -5.17 -1.14
C LEU A 206 -1.40 -4.34 -2.34
N THR A 207 -1.23 -3.03 -2.24
CA THR A 207 -1.73 -2.08 -3.22
C THR A 207 -0.62 -1.15 -3.67
N VAL A 208 -0.67 -0.70 -4.93
CA VAL A 208 0.15 0.44 -5.36
C VAL A 208 -0.49 1.71 -4.80
N PRO A 209 0.19 2.48 -3.93
CA PRO A 209 -0.35 3.73 -3.45
C PRO A 209 -0.53 4.68 -4.65
N PRO A 210 -1.64 5.45 -4.70
CA PRO A 210 -1.89 6.34 -5.82
C PRO A 210 -0.73 7.33 -5.97
N THR A 211 -0.23 7.47 -7.20
CA THR A 211 0.78 8.49 -7.47
C THR A 211 0.07 9.82 -7.68
N CYS A 212 0.18 10.72 -6.72
CA CYS A 212 -0.32 12.08 -6.85
C CYS A 212 0.69 12.92 -7.68
N ARG A 213 0.23 13.49 -8.81
CA ARG A 213 1.04 14.39 -9.66
C ARG A 213 0.38 15.76 -9.79
N TYR A 214 1.18 16.82 -9.81
CA TYR A 214 0.64 18.14 -10.15
C TYR A 214 0.36 18.26 -11.65
N GLU A 215 -0.91 18.31 -12.02
CA GLU A 215 -1.33 18.61 -13.37
C GLU A 215 -1.64 20.10 -13.57
N ASN A 216 -1.28 20.62 -14.75
CA ASN A 216 -1.63 21.97 -15.14
C ASN A 216 -3.12 22.03 -15.52
N THR A 217 -3.94 22.57 -14.63
CA THR A 217 -5.39 22.68 -14.90
C THR A 217 -5.75 23.92 -15.69
N LYS A 218 -4.99 25.01 -15.57
CA LYS A 218 -5.25 26.23 -16.35
C LYS A 218 -4.03 27.13 -16.47
N VAL A 219 -3.80 27.66 -17.66
CA VAL A 219 -2.84 28.75 -17.88
C VAL A 219 -3.62 30.01 -18.21
N LYS A 220 -3.46 31.08 -17.41
CA LYS A 220 -4.05 32.39 -17.69
C LYS A 220 -2.96 33.41 -17.96
N LYS A 221 -3.00 34.06 -19.12
CA LYS A 221 -2.25 35.30 -19.38
C LYS A 221 -2.98 36.46 -18.69
N LYS A 222 -2.29 37.23 -17.85
CA LYS A 222 -2.83 38.41 -17.17
C LYS A 222 -1.92 39.61 -17.41
N LYS A 223 -2.46 40.77 -17.79
CA LYS A 223 -1.66 41.99 -17.92
C LYS A 223 -0.97 42.34 -16.58
N CYS A 224 0.35 42.36 -16.53
CA CYS A 224 1.12 42.97 -15.46
C CYS A 224 0.97 44.49 -15.55
N ARG A 225 0.76 45.16 -14.40
CA ARG A 225 1.16 46.56 -14.30
C ARG A 225 2.69 46.60 -14.33
N VAL A 226 3.23 47.54 -15.10
CA VAL A 226 4.61 47.66 -15.62
C VAL A 226 5.73 47.50 -14.58
N SER A 227 5.43 47.44 -13.27
CA SER A 227 6.42 47.37 -12.19
C SER A 227 6.24 46.23 -11.16
N LYS A 228 5.31 45.27 -11.37
CA LYS A 228 5.02 44.24 -10.34
C LYS A 228 4.81 42.82 -10.88
N CYS A 229 5.56 42.39 -11.88
CA CYS A 229 5.69 40.95 -12.06
C CYS A 229 6.58 40.43 -10.89
N PRO A 230 6.11 39.52 -10.02
CA PRO A 230 6.91 39.06 -8.89
C PRO A 230 8.16 38.33 -9.39
N ALA A 231 9.28 38.51 -8.69
CA ALA A 231 10.50 37.77 -8.93
C ALA A 231 10.22 36.26 -8.86
N LYS A 232 10.97 35.51 -9.67
CA LYS A 232 10.97 34.05 -9.75
C LYS A 232 10.85 33.45 -8.33
N VAL A 233 9.76 32.74 -8.04
CA VAL A 233 9.69 31.95 -6.81
C VAL A 233 10.49 30.68 -7.09
N GLU A 234 11.78 30.74 -6.77
CA GLU A 234 12.66 29.58 -6.70
C GLU A 234 12.12 28.62 -5.64
N GLY A 235 11.96 27.35 -5.98
CA GLY A 235 11.54 26.32 -5.02
C GLY A 235 10.65 25.19 -5.52
N CYS A 236 10.10 25.28 -6.74
CA CYS A 236 9.44 24.12 -7.35
C CYS A 236 9.81 24.06 -8.83
N GLU A 237 10.75 23.25 -9.29
CA GLU A 237 10.85 23.02 -10.74
C GLU A 237 9.63 22.21 -11.18
N THR A 238 8.92 22.67 -12.22
CA THR A 238 7.75 21.98 -12.80
C THR A 238 8.03 21.56 -14.24
N THR A 239 9.30 21.52 -14.64
CA THR A 239 9.73 20.83 -15.85
C THR A 239 9.86 19.33 -15.62
N ASN A 240 9.94 18.93 -14.36
CA ASN A 240 9.89 17.54 -13.92
C ASN A 240 8.59 17.33 -13.14
N ASP A 241 8.01 16.14 -13.27
CA ASP A 241 6.82 15.70 -12.55
C ASP A 241 7.01 15.86 -11.04
N ALA A 242 6.59 17.00 -10.49
CA ALA A 242 6.61 17.19 -9.05
C ALA A 242 5.53 16.27 -8.44
N ILE A 243 5.97 15.31 -7.64
CA ILE A 243 5.10 14.40 -6.88
C ILE A 243 4.42 15.23 -5.79
N CYS A 244 3.09 15.29 -5.78
CA CYS A 244 2.38 15.74 -4.58
C CYS A 244 2.42 14.60 -3.56
N GLY A 245 2.51 14.95 -2.27
CA GLY A 245 2.58 13.97 -1.20
C GLY A 245 1.29 13.15 -1.03
N SER A 246 0.63 13.31 0.12
CA SER A 246 -0.53 12.49 0.47
C SER A 246 -1.78 12.87 -0.32
N VAL A 247 -2.81 12.01 -0.30
CA VAL A 247 -4.13 12.25 -0.92
C VAL A 247 -4.77 13.57 -0.46
N GLU A 248 -4.45 14.04 0.75
CA GLU A 248 -4.92 15.34 1.27
C GLU A 248 -4.37 16.52 0.46
N ASP A 249 -3.15 16.40 -0.08
CA ASP A 249 -2.55 17.40 -0.96
C ASP A 249 -3.25 17.45 -2.33
N CYS A 250 -3.96 16.38 -2.72
CA CYS A 250 -4.64 16.25 -4.02
C CYS A 250 -5.93 17.10 -4.08
N LYS A 251 -6.31 17.73 -2.96
CA LYS A 251 -7.33 18.81 -2.91
C LYS A 251 -6.75 20.23 -2.96
N LYS A 252 -5.42 20.40 -2.81
CA LYS A 252 -4.79 21.72 -2.77
C LYS A 252 -4.63 22.30 -4.19
N LYS A 253 -5.24 23.46 -4.43
CA LYS A 253 -4.97 24.28 -5.62
C LYS A 253 -3.78 25.17 -5.34
N ILE A 254 -2.73 25.04 -6.15
CA ILE A 254 -1.58 25.94 -6.05
C ILE A 254 -1.60 26.88 -7.26
N THR A 255 -1.50 28.18 -6.99
CA THR A 255 -1.37 29.21 -8.04
C THR A 255 0.07 29.63 -8.15
N ARG A 256 0.67 29.43 -9.32
CA ARG A 256 2.04 29.84 -9.58
C ARG A 256 2.11 30.90 -10.68
N LYS A 257 2.90 31.94 -10.44
CA LYS A 257 3.15 33.01 -11.41
C LYS A 257 4.52 32.76 -12.03
N LEU A 258 4.59 32.65 -13.35
CA LEU A 258 5.83 32.47 -14.09
C LEU A 258 6.29 33.80 -14.71
N PRO A 259 7.62 34.03 -14.81
CA PRO A 259 8.16 35.18 -15.53
C PRO A 259 7.86 35.08 -17.03
N CYS A 260 7.85 36.23 -17.70
CA CYS A 260 7.66 36.33 -19.15
C CYS A 260 8.98 35.94 -19.83
N ASN A 261 8.99 34.84 -20.58
CA ASN A 261 10.18 34.44 -21.33
C ASN A 261 10.35 35.22 -22.65
N ASP A 262 9.40 36.08 -23.01
CA ASP A 262 9.39 36.78 -24.29
C ASP A 262 9.55 38.30 -24.13
N PRO A 263 10.61 38.92 -24.69
CA PRO A 263 10.83 40.36 -24.63
C PRO A 263 9.75 41.19 -25.34
N GLU A 264 8.93 40.59 -26.23
CA GLU A 264 7.80 41.29 -26.89
C GLU A 264 6.52 41.33 -26.02
N GLU A 265 6.40 40.48 -24.99
CA GLU A 265 5.23 40.44 -24.10
C GLU A 265 5.33 41.39 -22.88
N LYS A 266 5.88 42.60 -23.08
CA LYS A 266 5.97 43.62 -22.02
C LYS A 266 4.59 43.86 -21.39
N GLY A 267 4.47 43.52 -20.10
CA GLY A 267 3.26 43.76 -19.33
C GLY A 267 2.22 42.64 -19.35
N LYS A 268 2.56 41.37 -19.58
CA LYS A 268 1.66 40.21 -19.33
C LYS A 268 2.37 39.08 -18.57
N CYS A 269 1.90 38.69 -17.39
CA CYS A 269 2.34 37.52 -16.63
C CYS A 269 1.53 36.28 -16.99
N LEU A 270 2.16 35.10 -16.95
CA LEU A 270 1.48 33.81 -16.99
C LEU A 270 1.21 33.31 -15.56
N ALA A 271 -0.05 33.11 -15.22
CA ALA A 271 -0.43 32.34 -14.03
C ALA A 271 -0.75 30.91 -14.44
N LYS A 272 0.05 29.95 -13.97
CA LYS A 272 -0.26 28.52 -14.03
C LYS A 272 -1.01 28.13 -12.76
N PHE A 273 -2.20 27.58 -12.93
CA PHE A 273 -2.93 26.91 -11.88
C PHE A 273 -2.61 25.43 -12.00
N VAL A 274 -2.00 24.87 -10.97
CA VAL A 274 -1.78 23.43 -10.86
C VAL A 274 -2.73 22.88 -9.82
N ARG A 275 -3.31 21.73 -10.14
CA ARG A 275 -4.05 20.91 -9.20
C ARG A 275 -3.25 19.64 -9.06
N CYS A 276 -3.11 19.16 -7.83
CA CYS A 276 -2.61 17.81 -7.67
C CYS A 276 -3.74 16.83 -8.00
N ASP A 277 -3.52 15.97 -8.99
CA ASP A 277 -4.43 14.90 -9.38
C ASP A 277 -3.74 13.56 -9.11
N CYS A 278 -4.46 12.63 -8.49
CA CYS A 278 -3.99 11.27 -8.26
C CYS A 278 -4.45 10.38 -9.40
N SER A 279 -3.54 9.64 -9.99
CA SER A 279 -3.89 8.47 -10.80
C SER A 279 -3.74 7.22 -9.93
N ASN A 280 -4.78 6.40 -9.92
CA ASN A 280 -4.68 5.00 -9.53
C ASN A 280 -4.17 4.19 -10.70
#